data_AF-A0A388JZD4-F1
#
_entry.id   AF-A0A388JZD4-F1
#
_cell.length_a   1.000
_cell.length_b   1.000
_cell.length_c   1.000
_cell.angle_alpha   90.00
_cell.angle_beta   90.00
_cell.angle_gamma   90.00
#
_symmetry.space_group_name_H-M   'P 1'
#
loop_
_entity.id
_entity.type
_entity.pdbx_description
1 polymer ?
#
loop_
_entity_poly.entity_id
_entity_poly.type
_entity_poly.pdbx_seq_one_letter_code
_entity_poly.pdbx_strand_id
1 'polypeptide(L)'
;MSVIDAAAAYLADDGLVGVADFFTSARHDNPNRQHSAIKRWFWRLVFERANMDLSHQRRSYLDYVFEPVYEYNGVGKNPYIPFFHAPYYQWVGRPRNVSCLTIERFPARASDDLECKRPPTFPPTFLYSLSWEDPREDDRVLEISSDDVVLTLTSGGCNALDLVLQGAKQVVAVDMNPAQSYLLELKRVATMRLPFEDVWQMFGDGVHPKFPQLLERELSPFLSGMGRLIRAVRFLAKVTRQEKWIDNIVNAPTLSKQADVWSATVGRWLRQAGIGARIFSFFFTNRLVLWFCAGVCKGQLNLIRKEDNIYSYIVRSLNYVATESHLRDSNYFYRCCLTGRFARHCCPRFLEEPCFNKLKVELASQECLLIRTGSFVSELKKRLYSKVILMDHVDWLEQHDIEELANALQKHVKVGGRIIWRSASRKPHYSQAFEKAGFKVIRIRSSETYMDRVSMYASFYVGIRQDS
;
A
#
# COMPACT_ATOMS: atom_id res chain seq x y z
N MET A 1 -21.28 24.48 -26.10
CA MET A 1 -22.41 23.63 -25.70
C MET A 1 -22.70 22.56 -26.75
N SER A 2 -22.72 22.87 -28.05
CA SER A 2 -22.92 21.88 -29.14
C SER A 2 -22.03 20.62 -29.07
N VAL A 3 -20.79 20.74 -28.61
CA VAL A 3 -19.88 19.58 -28.41
C VAL A 3 -20.35 18.65 -27.30
N ILE A 4 -20.90 19.21 -26.21
CA ILE A 4 -21.42 18.44 -25.07
C ILE A 4 -22.70 17.70 -25.49
N ASP A 5 -23.55 18.37 -26.27
CA ASP A 5 -24.78 17.77 -26.79
C ASP A 5 -24.50 16.65 -27.79
N ALA A 6 -23.50 16.84 -28.67
CA ALA A 6 -23.04 15.78 -29.56
C ALA A 6 -22.39 14.63 -28.79
N ALA A 7 -21.60 14.92 -27.75
CA ALA A 7 -21.00 13.88 -26.90
C ALA A 7 -22.08 13.06 -26.18
N ALA A 8 -23.17 13.69 -25.71
CA ALA A 8 -24.28 12.99 -25.10
C ALA A 8 -25.02 12.08 -26.09
N ALA A 9 -25.15 12.50 -27.36
CA ALA A 9 -25.81 11.71 -28.39
C ALA A 9 -24.99 10.51 -28.89
N TYR A 10 -23.65 10.59 -28.82
CA TYR A 10 -22.75 9.52 -29.29
C TYR A 10 -22.31 8.54 -28.20
N LEU A 11 -22.61 8.83 -26.93
CA LEU A 11 -22.18 7.98 -25.83
C LEU A 11 -23.02 6.70 -25.76
N ALA A 12 -22.37 5.56 -25.59
CA ALA A 12 -23.05 4.31 -25.24
C ALA A 12 -23.67 4.41 -23.83
N ASP A 13 -24.62 3.53 -23.53
CA ASP A 13 -25.35 3.49 -22.25
C ASP A 13 -24.42 3.29 -21.03
N ASP A 14 -23.28 2.63 -21.20
CA ASP A 14 -22.22 2.43 -20.21
C ASP A 14 -21.02 3.37 -20.39
N GLY A 15 -21.10 4.31 -21.33
CA GLY A 15 -20.00 5.20 -21.68
C GLY A 15 -19.75 6.30 -20.64
N LEU A 16 -18.52 6.82 -20.63
CA LEU A 16 -18.07 7.90 -19.75
C LEU A 16 -17.57 9.09 -20.57
N VAL A 17 -17.89 10.30 -20.14
CA VAL A 17 -17.35 11.57 -20.69
C VAL A 17 -16.47 12.24 -19.66
N GLY A 18 -15.21 12.48 -20.01
CA GLY A 18 -14.27 13.25 -19.19
C GLY A 18 -14.07 14.67 -19.71
N VAL A 19 -14.06 15.66 -18.80
CA VAL A 19 -13.76 17.06 -19.09
C VAL A 19 -12.71 17.57 -18.11
N ALA A 20 -11.66 18.21 -18.63
CA ALA A 20 -10.69 18.95 -17.84
C ALA A 20 -10.56 20.36 -18.39
N ASP A 21 -10.84 21.36 -17.56
CA ASP A 21 -10.83 22.77 -17.98
C ASP A 21 -10.57 23.70 -16.79
N PHE A 22 -10.29 24.97 -17.07
CA PHE A 22 -10.22 26.02 -16.08
C PHE A 22 -11.63 26.53 -15.73
N PHE A 23 -11.83 27.01 -14.50
CA PHE A 23 -13.15 27.54 -14.11
C PHE A 23 -13.09 28.68 -13.10
N THR A 24 -14.15 29.46 -13.08
CA THR A 24 -14.52 30.28 -11.91
C THR A 24 -15.91 29.89 -11.45
N SER A 25 -16.12 29.72 -10.13
CA SER A 25 -17.45 29.40 -9.60
C SER A 25 -18.47 30.53 -9.79
N ALA A 26 -19.74 30.14 -9.66
CA ALA A 26 -20.85 31.06 -9.55
C ALA A 26 -20.72 31.99 -8.33
N ARG A 27 -21.61 33.01 -8.24
CA ARG A 27 -21.68 33.89 -7.06
C ARG A 27 -21.90 33.08 -5.78
N HIS A 28 -22.76 32.07 -5.89
CA HIS A 28 -23.06 31.04 -4.90
C HIS A 28 -23.02 29.70 -5.62
N ASP A 29 -22.13 28.81 -5.19
CA ASP A 29 -21.83 27.52 -5.80
C ASP A 29 -21.62 26.47 -4.70
N ASN A 30 -21.42 25.21 -5.07
CA ASN A 30 -21.15 24.16 -4.11
C ASN A 30 -19.86 24.45 -3.29
N PRO A 31 -19.80 24.06 -2.00
CA PRO A 31 -18.65 24.36 -1.13
C PRO A 31 -17.31 23.89 -1.70
N ASN A 32 -17.30 22.77 -2.44
CA ASN A 32 -16.12 22.19 -3.08
C ASN A 32 -15.64 22.94 -4.35
N ARG A 33 -16.44 23.87 -4.89
CA ARG A 33 -16.17 24.68 -6.09
C ARG A 33 -16.05 26.18 -5.78
N GLN A 34 -16.46 26.59 -4.57
CA GLN A 34 -16.62 28.00 -4.23
C GLN A 34 -15.30 28.77 -4.18
N HIS A 35 -15.24 29.85 -4.95
CA HIS A 35 -14.13 30.81 -4.97
C HIS A 35 -14.52 32.09 -4.25
N SER A 36 -13.52 32.78 -3.69
CA SER A 36 -13.70 34.14 -3.16
C SER A 36 -14.01 35.13 -4.28
N ALA A 37 -14.64 36.25 -3.92
CA ALA A 37 -14.97 37.32 -4.88
C ALA A 37 -13.72 37.81 -5.64
N ILE A 38 -12.59 37.98 -4.93
CA ILE A 38 -11.31 38.42 -5.51
C ILE A 38 -10.79 37.37 -6.52
N LYS A 39 -10.82 36.08 -6.18
CA LYS A 39 -10.36 35.02 -7.10
C LYS A 39 -11.21 34.94 -8.38
N ARG A 40 -12.54 35.08 -8.25
CA ARG A 40 -13.44 35.08 -9.42
C ARG A 40 -13.16 36.26 -10.34
N TRP A 41 -13.05 37.46 -9.76
CA TRP A 41 -12.77 38.68 -10.53
C TRP A 41 -11.40 38.60 -11.22
N PHE A 42 -10.36 38.24 -10.46
CA PHE A 42 -9.00 38.19 -10.96
C PHE A 42 -8.84 37.21 -12.13
N TRP A 43 -9.29 35.96 -11.96
CA TRP A 43 -9.09 34.94 -12.99
C TRP A 43 -9.93 35.19 -14.25
N ARG A 44 -11.13 35.74 -14.12
CA ARG A 44 -11.93 36.15 -15.28
C ARG A 44 -11.18 37.18 -16.12
N LEU A 45 -10.64 38.23 -15.50
CA LEU A 45 -9.88 39.26 -16.22
C LEU A 45 -8.63 38.72 -16.91
N VAL A 46 -7.89 37.84 -16.24
CA VAL A 46 -6.65 37.26 -16.80
C VAL A 46 -6.93 36.42 -18.05
N PHE A 47 -7.96 35.57 -18.01
CA PHE A 47 -8.28 34.68 -19.11
C PHE A 47 -9.11 35.37 -20.21
N GLU A 48 -9.92 36.37 -19.88
CA GLU A 48 -10.61 37.22 -20.86
C GLU A 48 -9.59 37.95 -21.75
N ARG A 49 -8.46 38.40 -21.18
CA ARG A 49 -7.35 38.98 -21.97
C ARG A 49 -6.68 37.96 -22.91
N ALA A 50 -6.81 36.68 -22.62
CA ALA A 50 -6.38 35.57 -23.48
C ALA A 50 -7.52 35.03 -24.37
N ASN A 51 -8.66 35.73 -24.44
CA ASN A 51 -9.87 35.34 -25.16
C ASN A 51 -10.45 33.97 -24.74
N MET A 52 -10.25 33.60 -23.48
CA MET A 52 -10.76 32.38 -22.85
C MET A 52 -11.85 32.73 -21.85
N ASP A 53 -13.06 32.22 -22.08
CA ASP A 53 -14.19 32.42 -21.17
C ASP A 53 -14.22 31.33 -20.07
N LEU A 54 -14.10 31.78 -18.81
CA LEU A 54 -14.11 30.95 -17.58
C LEU A 54 -15.49 30.88 -16.91
N SER A 55 -16.57 31.08 -17.65
CA SER A 55 -17.92 31.08 -17.11
C SER A 55 -18.27 29.75 -16.41
N HIS A 56 -18.74 29.87 -15.17
CA HIS A 56 -19.36 28.79 -14.38
C HIS A 56 -20.48 28.03 -15.11
N GLN A 57 -21.08 28.63 -16.14
CA GLN A 57 -22.21 28.03 -16.88
C GLN A 57 -21.81 26.75 -17.60
N ARG A 58 -20.55 26.63 -18.06
CA ARG A 58 -20.04 25.40 -18.69
C ARG A 58 -20.08 24.23 -17.73
N ARG A 59 -19.67 24.48 -16.49
CA ARG A 59 -19.68 23.50 -15.41
C ARG A 59 -21.12 23.08 -15.07
N SER A 60 -21.99 24.06 -14.95
CA SER A 60 -23.41 23.86 -14.65
C SER A 60 -24.14 23.08 -15.75
N TYR A 61 -23.74 23.30 -17.01
CA TYR A 61 -24.30 22.59 -18.16
C TYR A 61 -23.89 21.11 -18.19
N LEU A 62 -22.64 20.77 -17.83
CA LEU A 62 -22.20 19.38 -17.72
C LEU A 62 -23.02 18.60 -16.67
N ASP A 63 -23.25 19.21 -15.51
CA ASP A 63 -24.06 18.61 -14.45
C ASP A 63 -25.55 18.52 -14.82
N TYR A 64 -26.02 19.35 -15.75
CA TYR A 64 -27.38 19.27 -16.28
C TYR A 64 -27.53 18.09 -17.26
N VAL A 65 -26.63 17.98 -18.24
CA VAL A 65 -26.72 16.99 -19.32
C VAL A 65 -26.41 15.57 -18.83
N PHE A 66 -25.44 15.42 -17.93
CA PHE A 66 -24.96 14.12 -17.45
C PHE A 66 -25.15 13.94 -15.95
N GLU A 67 -25.07 12.70 -15.49
CA GLU A 67 -24.90 12.40 -14.06
C GLU A 67 -23.41 12.45 -13.72
N PRO A 68 -22.97 13.28 -12.75
CA PRO A 68 -21.56 13.35 -12.36
C PRO A 68 -21.13 12.05 -11.67
N VAL A 69 -20.06 11.43 -12.21
CA VAL A 69 -19.41 10.22 -11.65
C VAL A 69 -18.16 10.60 -10.88
N TYR A 70 -17.40 11.60 -11.36
CA TYR A 70 -16.19 12.09 -10.71
C TYR A 70 -16.08 13.60 -10.81
N GLU A 71 -15.56 14.22 -9.74
CA GLU A 71 -15.18 15.62 -9.74
C GLU A 71 -13.92 15.84 -8.91
N TYR A 72 -12.99 16.63 -9.47
CA TYR A 72 -11.85 17.18 -8.76
C TYR A 72 -11.69 18.66 -9.10
N ASN A 73 -11.49 19.49 -8.09
CA ASN A 73 -11.21 20.92 -8.24
C ASN A 73 -9.86 21.23 -7.58
N GLY A 74 -8.96 21.85 -8.34
CA GLY A 74 -7.60 22.11 -7.90
C GLY A 74 -7.06 23.43 -8.43
N VAL A 75 -5.80 23.70 -8.10
CA VAL A 75 -5.07 24.87 -8.57
C VAL A 75 -3.73 24.43 -9.16
N GLY A 76 -3.51 24.76 -10.43
CA GLY A 76 -2.37 24.31 -11.22
C GLY A 76 -1.31 25.40 -11.34
N LYS A 77 -0.03 25.02 -11.21
CA LYS A 77 1.10 25.96 -11.38
C LYS A 77 1.21 26.39 -12.83
N ASN A 78 1.37 27.69 -13.07
CA ASN A 78 1.78 28.17 -14.38
C ASN A 78 3.31 28.01 -14.54
N PRO A 79 3.81 27.30 -15.56
CA PRO A 79 5.25 27.11 -15.76
C PRO A 79 6.02 28.39 -16.06
N TYR A 80 5.36 29.45 -16.54
CA TYR A 80 5.99 30.70 -16.97
C TYR A 80 5.92 31.82 -15.94
N ILE A 81 5.00 31.74 -14.96
CA ILE A 81 4.82 32.78 -13.94
C ILE A 81 4.85 32.13 -12.55
N PRO A 82 5.98 32.23 -11.82
CA PRO A 82 6.09 31.74 -10.46
C PRO A 82 4.99 32.33 -9.56
N PHE A 83 4.49 31.54 -8.61
CA PHE A 83 3.46 31.91 -7.63
C PHE A 83 2.00 32.01 -8.14
N PHE A 84 1.76 32.00 -9.46
CA PHE A 84 0.41 32.01 -10.00
C PHE A 84 -0.13 30.61 -10.21
N HIS A 85 -1.27 30.32 -9.55
CA HIS A 85 -1.91 29.02 -9.63
C HIS A 85 -3.36 29.15 -10.14
N ALA A 86 -3.60 28.71 -11.37
CA ALA A 86 -4.89 28.83 -12.03
C ALA A 86 -5.87 27.73 -11.56
N PRO A 87 -7.13 28.06 -11.26
CA PRO A 87 -8.14 27.09 -10.85
C PRO A 87 -8.57 26.21 -12.01
N TYR A 88 -8.45 24.90 -11.86
CA TYR A 88 -8.89 23.92 -12.85
C TYR A 88 -9.77 22.86 -12.20
N TYR A 89 -10.57 22.20 -13.02
CA TYR A 89 -11.35 21.04 -12.63
C TYR A 89 -11.09 19.87 -13.57
N GLN A 90 -11.28 18.67 -13.03
CA GLN A 90 -11.42 17.43 -13.77
C GLN A 90 -12.79 16.87 -13.42
N TRP A 91 -13.51 16.35 -14.40
CA TRP A 91 -14.83 15.82 -14.19
C TRP A 91 -15.09 14.66 -15.12
N VAL A 92 -15.82 13.66 -14.62
CA VAL A 92 -16.34 12.57 -15.44
C VAL A 92 -17.83 12.45 -15.19
N GLY A 93 -18.61 12.31 -16.24
CA GLY A 93 -20.06 12.07 -16.17
C GLY A 93 -20.51 10.92 -17.06
N ARG A 94 -21.73 10.44 -16.82
CA ARG A 94 -22.41 9.39 -17.57
C ARG A 94 -23.83 9.79 -17.98
N PRO A 95 -24.49 9.09 -18.92
CA PRO A 95 -25.88 9.37 -19.29
C PRO A 95 -26.83 9.08 -18.13
N ARG A 96 -27.85 9.92 -17.93
CA ARG A 96 -28.78 9.83 -16.76
C ARG A 96 -29.79 8.67 -16.83
N ASN A 97 -29.93 7.98 -17.96
CA ASN A 97 -31.05 7.08 -18.23
C ASN A 97 -30.80 5.57 -17.96
N VAL A 98 -29.78 5.19 -17.18
CA VAL A 98 -29.45 3.76 -16.97
C VAL A 98 -29.42 3.41 -15.48
N SER A 99 -30.46 2.73 -15.01
CA SER A 99 -30.62 2.25 -13.62
C SER A 99 -30.01 0.86 -13.36
N CYS A 100 -29.39 0.23 -14.37
CA CYS A 100 -28.93 -1.16 -14.30
C CYS A 100 -27.48 -1.33 -14.79
N LEU A 101 -26.50 -0.85 -14.02
CA LEU A 101 -25.10 -1.25 -14.23
C LEU A 101 -24.40 -1.51 -12.89
N THR A 102 -23.86 -2.72 -12.77
CA THR A 102 -23.10 -3.32 -11.66
C THR A 102 -21.70 -2.72 -11.52
N ILE A 103 -21.57 -1.41 -11.70
CA ILE A 103 -20.36 -0.67 -11.36
C ILE A 103 -20.68 0.06 -10.07
N GLU A 104 -20.42 -0.59 -8.93
CA GLU A 104 -20.30 0.14 -7.68
C GLU A 104 -19.23 1.23 -7.89
N ARG A 105 -19.63 2.47 -7.63
CA ARG A 105 -18.82 3.71 -7.64
C ARG A 105 -17.31 3.44 -7.66
N PHE A 106 -16.64 3.83 -8.73
CA PHE A 106 -15.21 4.10 -8.71
C PHE A 106 -14.98 5.46 -8.04
N PRO A 107 -14.34 5.55 -6.88
CA PRO A 107 -13.91 6.82 -6.33
C PRO A 107 -12.53 7.14 -6.92
N ALA A 108 -12.46 8.15 -7.78
CA ALA A 108 -11.21 8.65 -8.37
C ALA A 108 -10.39 9.56 -7.40
N ARG A 109 -10.40 9.20 -6.10
CA ARG A 109 -9.70 9.73 -4.90
C ARG A 109 -10.64 10.29 -3.82
N ALA A 110 -10.60 9.70 -2.62
CA ALA A 110 -10.42 10.25 -1.26
C ALA A 110 -11.17 11.53 -0.79
N SER A 111 -12.05 12.14 -1.59
CA SER A 111 -12.78 13.35 -1.23
C SER A 111 -14.29 13.20 -1.20
N ASP A 112 -14.84 12.05 -1.56
CA ASP A 112 -16.27 11.79 -1.39
C ASP A 112 -16.54 11.49 0.09
N ASP A 113 -17.52 12.18 0.68
CA ASP A 113 -17.96 12.02 2.06
C ASP A 113 -18.53 10.62 2.40
N LEU A 114 -18.43 9.67 1.46
CA LEU A 114 -18.82 8.26 1.56
C LEU A 114 -17.60 7.31 1.63
N GLU A 115 -16.39 7.77 1.33
CA GLU A 115 -15.15 7.03 1.60
C GLU A 115 -14.60 7.38 2.97
N CYS A 116 -14.01 6.41 3.66
CA CYS A 116 -13.20 6.66 4.84
C CYS A 116 -12.10 7.68 4.47
N LYS A 117 -12.25 8.95 4.87
CA LYS A 117 -11.25 9.98 4.61
C LYS A 117 -9.91 9.50 5.15
N ARG A 118 -8.93 9.35 4.25
CA ARG A 118 -7.55 9.01 4.59
C ARG A 118 -7.10 9.87 5.78
N PRO A 119 -6.60 9.29 6.88
CA PRO A 119 -6.15 10.07 8.02
C PRO A 119 -5.13 11.14 7.57
N PRO A 120 -5.21 12.39 8.09
CA PRO A 120 -4.30 13.47 7.69
C PRO A 120 -2.81 13.12 7.88
N THR A 121 -2.53 12.18 8.77
CA THR A 121 -1.21 11.67 9.15
C THR A 121 -0.58 10.73 8.12
N PHE A 122 -1.35 10.12 7.22
CA PHE A 122 -0.78 9.25 6.20
C PHE A 122 -0.10 10.11 5.10
N PRO A 123 0.75 9.56 4.23
CA PRO A 123 1.14 10.23 3.00
C PRO A 123 0.04 10.11 1.93
N PRO A 124 -0.05 11.04 0.95
CA PRO A 124 -1.00 10.95 -0.17
C PRO A 124 -0.62 9.89 -1.22
N THR A 125 0.33 9.01 -0.87
CA THR A 125 1.02 8.05 -1.74
C THR A 125 0.90 6.66 -1.11
N PHE A 126 1.20 5.58 -1.84
CA PHE A 126 1.32 4.26 -1.22
C PHE A 126 2.51 4.24 -0.23
N LEU A 127 2.34 3.54 0.90
CA LEU A 127 3.31 3.46 1.99
C LEU A 127 4.36 2.36 1.73
N TYR A 128 3.94 1.27 1.10
CA TYR A 128 4.74 0.07 0.90
C TYR A 128 4.52 -0.46 -0.51
N SER A 129 5.59 -0.77 -1.23
CA SER A 129 5.52 -1.44 -2.54
C SER A 129 5.46 -2.97 -2.43
N LEU A 130 5.79 -3.48 -1.25
CA LEU A 130 5.90 -4.89 -0.88
C LEU A 130 5.42 -5.04 0.57
N SER A 131 4.64 -6.08 0.86
CA SER A 131 4.29 -6.46 2.23
C SER A 131 5.56 -6.92 2.95
N TRP A 132 5.81 -6.44 4.16
CA TRP A 132 6.96 -6.83 4.98
C TRP A 132 6.63 -8.03 5.88
N GLU A 133 5.85 -8.98 5.37
CA GLU A 133 5.52 -10.24 6.03
C GLU A 133 5.79 -11.39 5.08
N ASP A 134 6.47 -12.43 5.56
CA ASP A 134 6.83 -13.58 4.74
C ASP A 134 5.63 -14.49 4.49
N PRO A 135 5.06 -14.52 3.26
CA PRO A 135 3.89 -15.35 2.98
C PRO A 135 4.19 -16.84 3.14
N ARG A 136 5.44 -17.27 2.99
CA ARG A 136 5.82 -18.69 3.13
C ARG A 136 5.67 -19.20 4.56
N GLU A 137 5.71 -18.32 5.54
CA GLU A 137 5.42 -18.66 6.94
C GLU A 137 3.92 -18.59 7.24
N ASP A 138 3.19 -17.70 6.55
CA ASP A 138 1.73 -17.64 6.62
C ASP A 138 1.09 -18.93 6.08
N ASP A 139 1.58 -19.47 4.95
CA ASP A 139 1.10 -20.72 4.33
C ASP A 139 1.00 -21.89 5.32
N ARG A 140 2.05 -22.03 6.15
CA ARG A 140 2.20 -23.13 7.13
C ARG A 140 1.17 -23.08 8.25
N VAL A 141 0.56 -21.91 8.43
CA VAL A 141 -0.35 -21.62 9.54
C VAL A 141 -1.77 -21.38 9.06
N LEU A 142 -1.96 -20.83 7.86
CA LEU A 142 -3.28 -20.54 7.31
C LEU A 142 -3.95 -21.78 6.74
N GLU A 143 -3.19 -22.67 6.09
CA GLU A 143 -3.72 -23.85 5.38
C GLU A 143 -4.88 -23.44 4.46
N ILE A 144 -4.57 -22.60 3.45
CA ILE A 144 -5.56 -22.08 2.49
C ILE A 144 -6.09 -23.19 1.58
N SER A 145 -7.41 -23.16 1.34
CA SER A 145 -8.16 -24.07 0.48
C SER A 145 -9.12 -23.30 -0.45
N SER A 146 -9.70 -24.01 -1.42
CA SER A 146 -10.69 -23.48 -2.38
C SER A 146 -12.04 -23.09 -1.78
N ASP A 147 -12.27 -23.35 -0.49
CA ASP A 147 -13.46 -22.94 0.24
C ASP A 147 -13.24 -21.69 1.11
N ASP A 148 -11.99 -21.22 1.19
CA ASP A 148 -11.62 -20.14 2.10
C ASP A 148 -11.98 -18.75 1.58
N VAL A 149 -12.59 -17.96 2.47
CA VAL A 149 -12.81 -16.52 2.28
C VAL A 149 -11.88 -15.79 3.24
N VAL A 150 -10.93 -15.05 2.67
CA VAL A 150 -9.80 -14.48 3.40
C VAL A 150 -9.91 -12.96 3.44
N LEU A 151 -9.76 -12.37 4.62
CA LEU A 151 -9.59 -10.91 4.77
C LEU A 151 -8.12 -10.60 5.04
N THR A 152 -7.56 -9.62 4.34
CA THR A 152 -6.19 -9.15 4.55
C THR A 152 -6.08 -7.64 4.34
N LEU A 153 -5.11 -7.01 4.97
CA LEU A 153 -4.71 -5.66 4.62
C LEU A 153 -3.97 -5.68 3.28
N THR A 154 -4.19 -4.66 2.45
CA THR A 154 -3.60 -4.65 1.09
C THR A 154 -2.08 -4.64 1.13
N SER A 155 -1.46 -3.74 1.91
CA SER A 155 -0.01 -3.67 2.16
C SER A 155 0.89 -4.01 0.95
N GLY A 156 0.77 -3.20 -0.11
CA GLY A 156 1.53 -3.39 -1.35
C GLY A 156 1.01 -4.52 -2.27
N GLY A 157 0.03 -5.31 -1.84
CA GLY A 157 -0.73 -6.26 -2.65
C GLY A 157 -0.07 -7.63 -2.87
N CYS A 158 1.19 -7.82 -2.48
CA CYS A 158 1.92 -9.06 -2.75
C CYS A 158 1.31 -10.27 -2.03
N ASN A 159 0.96 -10.11 -0.74
CA ASN A 159 0.37 -11.20 0.05
C ASN A 159 -1.09 -11.48 -0.38
N ALA A 160 -1.82 -10.46 -0.83
CA ALA A 160 -3.17 -10.66 -1.39
C ALA A 160 -3.13 -11.52 -2.66
N LEU A 161 -2.20 -11.24 -3.59
CA LEU A 161 -1.99 -12.07 -4.78
C LEU A 161 -1.51 -13.47 -4.39
N ASP A 162 -0.68 -13.57 -3.38
CA ASP A 162 -0.18 -14.85 -2.88
C ASP A 162 -1.30 -15.77 -2.36
N LEU A 163 -2.30 -15.21 -1.66
CA LEU A 163 -3.48 -15.95 -1.21
C LEU A 163 -4.36 -16.43 -2.39
N VAL A 164 -4.47 -15.62 -3.45
CA VAL A 164 -5.15 -16.02 -4.70
C VAL A 164 -4.37 -17.16 -5.36
N LEU A 165 -3.04 -17.09 -5.41
CA LEU A 165 -2.17 -18.14 -5.96
C LEU A 165 -2.33 -19.47 -5.21
N GLN A 166 -2.55 -19.42 -3.89
CA GLN A 166 -2.84 -20.60 -3.07
C GLN A 166 -4.21 -21.22 -3.38
N GLY A 167 -5.07 -20.53 -4.13
CA GLY A 167 -6.37 -21.03 -4.55
C GLY A 167 -7.50 -20.69 -3.58
N ALA A 168 -7.35 -19.64 -2.76
CA ALA A 168 -8.46 -19.16 -1.92
C ALA A 168 -9.70 -18.86 -2.79
N LYS A 169 -10.89 -19.25 -2.31
CA LYS A 169 -12.17 -18.96 -2.99
C LYS A 169 -12.32 -17.46 -3.29
N GLN A 170 -12.03 -16.66 -2.27
CA GLN A 170 -12.14 -15.21 -2.35
C GLN A 170 -11.16 -14.56 -1.36
N VAL A 171 -10.37 -13.63 -1.86
CA VAL A 171 -9.48 -12.78 -1.09
C VAL A 171 -10.04 -11.37 -1.09
N VAL A 172 -10.21 -10.81 0.11
CA VAL A 172 -10.68 -9.45 0.34
C VAL A 172 -9.50 -8.65 0.86
N ALA A 173 -8.94 -7.81 0.01
CA ALA A 173 -7.84 -6.91 0.35
C ALA A 173 -8.40 -5.53 0.67
N VAL A 174 -8.18 -5.03 1.88
CA VAL A 174 -8.69 -3.72 2.33
C VAL A 174 -7.56 -2.80 2.76
N ASP A 175 -7.66 -1.52 2.43
CA ASP A 175 -6.74 -0.48 2.93
C ASP A 175 -7.45 0.86 3.14
N MET A 176 -7.04 1.63 4.15
CA MET A 176 -7.55 2.99 4.35
C MET A 176 -6.86 3.99 3.41
N ASN A 177 -5.73 3.62 2.82
CA ASN A 177 -5.01 4.42 1.84
C ASN A 177 -5.35 3.94 0.42
N PRO A 178 -6.15 4.71 -0.35
CA PRO A 178 -6.53 4.33 -1.71
C PRO A 178 -5.34 4.01 -2.62
N ALA A 179 -4.19 4.65 -2.39
CA ALA A 179 -2.99 4.42 -3.19
C ALA A 179 -2.44 2.97 -3.06
N GLN A 180 -2.67 2.31 -1.92
CA GLN A 180 -2.32 0.89 -1.75
C GLN A 180 -3.26 -0.01 -2.56
N SER A 181 -4.56 0.29 -2.51
CA SER A 181 -5.58 -0.39 -3.32
C SER A 181 -5.28 -0.27 -4.82
N TYR A 182 -4.96 0.94 -5.30
CA TYR A 182 -4.59 1.17 -6.70
C TYR A 182 -3.32 0.42 -7.12
N LEU A 183 -2.33 0.26 -6.22
CA LEU A 183 -1.13 -0.52 -6.53
C LEU A 183 -1.45 -2.01 -6.69
N LEU A 184 -2.31 -2.58 -5.85
CA LEU A 184 -2.76 -3.95 -6.01
C LEU A 184 -3.58 -4.12 -7.31
N GLU A 185 -4.43 -3.16 -7.63
CA GLU A 185 -5.21 -3.16 -8.87
C GLU A 185 -4.29 -3.11 -10.09
N LEU A 186 -3.28 -2.23 -10.08
CA LEU A 186 -2.25 -2.17 -11.11
C LEU A 186 -1.56 -3.53 -11.29
N LYS A 187 -1.16 -4.20 -10.20
CA LYS A 187 -0.55 -5.54 -10.27
C LYS A 187 -1.52 -6.58 -10.84
N ARG A 188 -2.80 -6.55 -10.43
CA ARG A 188 -3.85 -7.43 -10.97
C ARG A 188 -4.00 -7.25 -12.47
N VAL A 189 -4.23 -6.02 -12.93
CA VAL A 189 -4.47 -5.72 -14.36
C VAL A 189 -3.23 -6.05 -15.19
N ALA A 190 -2.04 -5.68 -14.72
CA ALA A 190 -0.78 -6.03 -15.38
C ALA A 190 -0.64 -7.55 -15.54
N THR A 191 -0.94 -8.32 -14.49
CA THR A 191 -0.90 -9.79 -14.53
C THR A 191 -1.89 -10.38 -15.54
N MET A 192 -3.10 -9.83 -15.62
CA MET A 192 -4.13 -10.28 -16.55
C MET A 192 -3.83 -9.91 -18.01
N ARG A 193 -3.28 -8.72 -18.26
CA ARG A 193 -3.22 -8.13 -19.61
C ARG A 193 -1.86 -8.23 -20.27
N LEU A 194 -0.79 -8.21 -19.50
CA LEU A 194 0.56 -8.13 -20.04
C LEU A 194 1.24 -9.50 -20.13
N PRO A 195 2.25 -9.67 -21.01
CA PRO A 195 3.15 -10.80 -20.94
C PRO A 195 4.03 -10.70 -19.68
N PHE A 196 4.53 -11.85 -19.23
CA PHE A 196 5.34 -11.94 -18.01
C PHE A 196 6.55 -10.99 -18.01
N GLU A 197 7.22 -10.84 -19.15
CA GLU A 197 8.41 -9.99 -19.27
C GLU A 197 8.14 -8.50 -19.01
N ASP A 198 6.97 -8.00 -19.43
CA ASP A 198 6.59 -6.61 -19.15
C ASP A 198 6.27 -6.43 -17.66
N VAL A 199 5.59 -7.41 -17.06
CA VAL A 199 5.32 -7.43 -15.61
C VAL A 199 6.62 -7.52 -14.80
N TRP A 200 7.59 -8.31 -15.26
CA TRP A 200 8.92 -8.38 -14.66
C TRP A 200 9.64 -7.04 -14.73
N GLN A 201 9.65 -6.37 -15.87
CA GLN A 201 10.29 -5.05 -15.98
C GLN A 201 9.61 -4.03 -15.06
N MET A 202 8.29 -4.04 -14.95
CA MET A 202 7.53 -3.13 -14.08
C MET A 202 7.80 -3.34 -12.59
N PHE A 203 7.75 -4.57 -12.09
CA PHE A 203 7.81 -4.84 -10.64
C PHE A 203 9.06 -5.58 -10.18
N GLY A 204 9.67 -6.39 -11.06
CA GLY A 204 10.93 -7.11 -10.87
C GLY A 204 12.14 -6.16 -10.93
N ASP A 205 12.35 -5.57 -12.10
CA ASP A 205 13.45 -4.61 -12.32
C ASP A 205 13.12 -3.21 -11.77
N GLY A 206 11.83 -2.92 -11.57
CA GLY A 206 11.33 -1.64 -11.09
C GLY A 206 11.44 -0.51 -12.13
N VAL A 207 11.77 -0.84 -13.37
CA VAL A 207 11.96 0.09 -14.49
C VAL A 207 11.52 -0.61 -15.77
N HIS A 208 10.55 -0.01 -16.47
CA HIS A 208 10.13 -0.47 -17.78
C HIS A 208 10.43 0.65 -18.81
N PRO A 209 11.15 0.39 -19.91
CA PRO A 209 11.61 1.43 -20.85
C PRO A 209 10.45 2.15 -21.55
N LYS A 210 9.34 1.43 -21.79
CA LYS A 210 8.08 1.99 -22.32
C LYS A 210 7.06 2.36 -21.24
N PHE A 211 7.48 2.43 -19.96
CA PHE A 211 6.58 2.74 -18.86
C PHE A 211 5.82 4.06 -19.07
N PRO A 212 6.41 5.15 -19.58
CA PRO A 212 5.66 6.38 -19.82
C PRO A 212 4.50 6.21 -20.81
N GLN A 213 4.64 5.36 -21.84
CA GLN A 213 3.60 5.09 -22.83
C GLN A 213 2.49 4.17 -22.27
N LEU A 214 2.85 3.20 -21.43
CA LEU A 214 1.91 2.37 -20.68
C LEU A 214 1.19 3.18 -19.59
N LEU A 215 1.90 4.11 -18.96
CA LEU A 215 1.40 4.99 -17.92
C LEU A 215 0.43 6.03 -18.52
N GLU A 216 0.80 6.69 -19.62
CA GLU A 216 -0.03 7.69 -20.32
C GLU A 216 -1.30 7.12 -20.96
N ARG A 217 -1.29 5.88 -21.45
CA ARG A 217 -2.50 5.24 -21.99
C ARG A 217 -3.42 4.63 -20.93
N GLU A 218 -2.88 4.13 -19.82
CA GLU A 218 -3.66 3.24 -18.92
C GLU A 218 -3.65 3.66 -17.42
N LEU A 219 -2.73 4.50 -16.94
CA LEU A 219 -2.45 4.61 -15.48
C LEU A 219 -2.14 6.02 -14.93
N SER A 220 -2.08 7.05 -15.77
CA SER A 220 -1.48 8.36 -15.45
C SER A 220 -2.18 9.30 -14.46
N PRO A 221 -3.46 9.19 -14.04
CA PRO A 221 -4.02 10.24 -13.18
C PRO A 221 -3.57 10.22 -11.69
N PHE A 222 -2.86 9.19 -11.21
CA PHE A 222 -2.82 8.91 -9.76
C PHE A 222 -1.45 8.80 -9.06
N LEU A 223 -0.32 9.08 -9.71
CA LEU A 223 1.01 8.82 -9.10
C LEU A 223 1.75 10.07 -8.56
N SER A 224 2.01 10.06 -7.25
CA SER A 224 3.18 10.63 -6.54
C SER A 224 3.38 9.71 -5.31
N GLY A 225 4.53 9.46 -4.67
CA GLY A 225 5.90 9.95 -4.71
C GLY A 225 6.63 9.41 -3.47
N MET A 226 7.27 8.23 -3.55
CA MET A 226 8.09 7.69 -2.46
C MET A 226 9.28 6.86 -3.00
N GLY A 227 10.45 7.49 -3.04
CA GLY A 227 11.74 6.88 -3.40
C GLY A 227 12.94 7.58 -2.75
N ARG A 228 12.71 8.42 -1.74
CA ARG A 228 13.73 9.33 -1.17
C ARG A 228 14.68 8.64 -0.19
N LEU A 229 14.23 7.63 0.56
CA LEU A 229 15.07 6.92 1.53
C LEU A 229 16.08 5.97 0.88
N ILE A 230 15.64 5.17 -0.09
CA ILE A 230 16.52 4.25 -0.85
C ILE A 230 17.58 5.05 -1.61
N ARG A 231 17.19 6.22 -2.16
CA ARG A 231 18.14 7.17 -2.73
C ARG A 231 19.10 7.74 -1.69
N ALA A 232 18.64 8.04 -0.47
CA ALA A 232 19.50 8.54 0.60
C ALA A 232 20.52 7.49 1.07
N VAL A 233 20.13 6.21 1.25
CA VAL A 233 21.05 5.12 1.62
C VAL A 233 22.05 4.84 0.50
N ARG A 234 21.61 4.77 -0.77
CA ARG A 234 22.51 4.69 -1.92
C ARG A 234 23.42 5.90 -2.05
N PHE A 235 22.90 7.11 -1.82
CA PHE A 235 23.67 8.34 -1.84
C PHE A 235 24.72 8.36 -0.73
N LEU A 236 24.38 7.95 0.49
CA LEU A 236 25.32 7.78 1.59
C LEU A 236 26.38 6.72 1.29
N ALA A 237 26.01 5.57 0.70
CA ALA A 237 26.95 4.54 0.28
C ALA A 237 27.91 5.03 -0.83
N LYS A 238 27.38 5.83 -1.77
CA LYS A 238 28.14 6.47 -2.84
C LYS A 238 29.10 7.54 -2.32
N VAL A 239 28.63 8.39 -1.40
CA VAL A 239 29.42 9.45 -0.75
C VAL A 239 30.51 8.87 0.15
N THR A 240 30.24 7.74 0.83
CA THR A 240 31.21 7.07 1.71
C THR A 240 32.11 6.06 0.98
N ARG A 241 31.95 5.86 -0.35
CA ARG A 241 32.66 4.86 -1.18
C ARG A 241 32.54 3.41 -0.67
N GLN A 242 31.45 3.10 0.04
CA GLN A 242 31.18 1.78 0.65
C GLN A 242 30.33 0.86 -0.25
N GLU A 243 30.12 1.21 -1.52
CA GLU A 243 29.29 0.44 -2.47
C GLU A 243 29.76 -1.02 -2.61
N LYS A 244 31.08 -1.23 -2.63
CA LYS A 244 31.69 -2.55 -2.72
C LYS A 244 31.26 -3.48 -1.58
N TRP A 245 31.01 -2.95 -0.37
CA TRP A 245 30.55 -3.78 0.74
C TRP A 245 29.11 -4.26 0.53
N ILE A 246 28.21 -3.39 0.05
CA ILE A 246 26.81 -3.77 -0.25
C ILE A 246 26.78 -4.86 -1.33
N ASP A 247 27.58 -4.69 -2.39
CA ASP A 247 27.66 -5.68 -3.45
C ASP A 247 28.28 -7.00 -2.96
N ASN A 248 29.29 -6.94 -2.09
CA ASN A 248 29.95 -8.14 -1.53
C ASN A 248 29.03 -8.94 -0.61
N ILE A 249 28.21 -8.28 0.22
CA ILE A 249 27.29 -8.99 1.13
C ILE A 249 26.07 -9.54 0.38
N VAL A 250 25.50 -8.77 -0.56
CA VAL A 250 24.31 -9.19 -1.31
C VAL A 250 24.63 -10.33 -2.28
N ASN A 251 25.83 -10.35 -2.87
CA ASN A 251 26.23 -11.37 -3.84
C ASN A 251 27.15 -12.45 -3.26
N ALA A 252 27.23 -12.56 -1.92
CA ALA A 252 28.02 -13.59 -1.27
C ALA A 252 27.61 -15.00 -1.75
N PRO A 253 28.55 -15.92 -2.00
CA PRO A 253 28.23 -17.23 -2.56
C PRO A 253 27.62 -18.21 -1.56
N THR A 254 27.89 -18.03 -0.26
CA THR A 254 27.41 -18.91 0.82
C THR A 254 27.02 -18.08 2.04
N LEU A 255 26.11 -18.64 2.85
CA LEU A 255 25.67 -18.04 4.13
C LEU A 255 26.85 -17.78 5.08
N SER A 256 27.79 -18.73 5.20
CA SER A 256 29.00 -18.54 6.03
C SER A 256 29.81 -17.33 5.57
N LYS A 257 30.02 -17.17 4.26
CA LYS A 257 30.77 -16.03 3.72
C LYS A 257 30.00 -14.71 3.86
N GLN A 258 28.67 -14.74 3.77
CA GLN A 258 27.81 -13.58 4.06
C GLN A 258 27.96 -13.15 5.53
N ALA A 259 27.92 -14.10 6.46
CA ALA A 259 28.10 -13.86 7.89
C ALA A 259 29.51 -13.33 8.21
N ASP A 260 30.54 -13.85 7.55
CA ASP A 260 31.91 -13.36 7.69
C ASP A 260 32.04 -11.89 7.24
N VAL A 261 31.51 -11.57 6.04
CA VAL A 261 31.49 -10.20 5.51
C VAL A 261 30.70 -9.27 6.43
N TRP A 262 29.54 -9.69 6.92
CA TRP A 262 28.75 -8.94 7.90
C TRP A 262 29.54 -8.67 9.19
N SER A 263 30.16 -9.71 9.75
CA SER A 263 30.88 -9.63 11.02
C SER A 263 32.13 -8.73 10.94
N ALA A 264 32.78 -8.71 9.77
CA ALA A 264 33.98 -7.93 9.52
C ALA A 264 33.71 -6.42 9.37
N THR A 265 32.54 -6.02 8.88
CA THR A 265 32.19 -4.62 8.64
C THR A 265 31.14 -4.10 9.62
N VAL A 266 29.85 -4.32 9.33
CA VAL A 266 28.71 -3.75 10.05
C VAL A 266 28.57 -4.37 11.43
N GLY A 267 28.78 -5.68 11.58
CA GLY A 267 28.78 -6.35 12.87
C GLY A 267 29.88 -5.82 13.80
N ARG A 268 31.06 -5.46 13.29
CA ARG A 268 32.14 -4.84 14.08
C ARG A 268 31.78 -3.40 14.47
N TRP A 269 31.22 -2.64 13.54
CA TRP A 269 30.77 -1.27 13.76
C TRP A 269 29.61 -1.18 14.78
N LEU A 270 28.64 -2.09 14.72
CA LEU A 270 27.54 -2.21 15.68
C LEU A 270 28.00 -2.74 17.05
N ARG A 271 29.05 -3.58 17.12
CA ARG A 271 29.62 -4.08 18.38
C ARG A 271 30.56 -3.08 19.06
N GLN A 272 31.28 -2.25 18.31
CA GLN A 272 32.21 -1.23 18.83
C GLN A 272 31.51 0.09 19.21
N ALA A 273 30.24 0.04 19.60
CA ALA A 273 29.37 1.19 19.81
C ALA A 273 29.83 2.14 20.93
N GLY A 274 30.83 2.98 20.64
CA GLY A 274 31.14 4.22 21.35
C GLY A 274 30.17 5.35 20.95
N ILE A 275 30.50 6.58 21.35
CA ILE A 275 29.69 7.80 21.20
C ILE A 275 29.15 8.02 19.76
N GLY A 276 29.87 7.60 18.73
CA GLY A 276 29.44 7.69 17.32
C GLY A 276 28.18 6.87 16.99
N ALA A 277 28.00 5.69 17.60
CA ALA A 277 26.80 4.88 17.43
C ALA A 277 25.58 5.49 18.11
N ARG A 278 25.76 6.30 19.17
CA ARG A 278 24.67 7.07 19.80
C ARG A 278 24.21 8.23 18.93
N ILE A 279 25.14 8.91 18.23
CA ILE A 279 24.80 9.97 17.27
C ILE A 279 24.11 9.38 16.03
N PHE A 280 24.58 8.24 15.51
CA PHE A 280 23.92 7.57 14.39
C PHE A 280 22.57 6.96 14.78
N SER A 281 22.47 6.36 15.97
CA SER A 281 21.20 5.95 16.57
C SER A 281 20.27 7.14 16.68
N PHE A 282 20.71 8.33 17.09
CA PHE A 282 19.87 9.53 17.11
C PHE A 282 19.31 9.91 15.73
N PHE A 283 20.07 9.74 14.64
CA PHE A 283 19.57 9.97 13.27
C PHE A 283 18.57 8.90 12.82
N PHE A 284 18.78 7.62 13.14
CA PHE A 284 17.89 6.50 12.74
C PHE A 284 16.74 6.21 13.70
N THR A 285 16.81 6.68 14.95
CA THR A 285 15.78 6.53 16.00
C THR A 285 14.99 7.81 16.23
N ASN A 286 15.29 8.89 15.48
CA ASN A 286 14.44 10.07 15.45
C ASN A 286 13.02 9.64 15.05
N ARG A 287 12.02 10.14 15.79
CA ARG A 287 10.59 9.87 15.57
C ARG A 287 10.17 10.13 14.11
N LEU A 288 10.79 11.10 13.44
CA LEU A 288 10.56 11.34 12.02
C LEU A 288 11.17 10.25 11.12
N VAL A 289 12.37 9.76 11.41
CA VAL A 289 12.99 8.71 10.60
C VAL A 289 12.30 7.37 10.81
N LEU A 290 11.96 6.98 12.04
CA LEU A 290 11.21 5.73 12.27
C LEU A 290 9.82 5.75 11.60
N TRP A 291 9.12 6.89 11.63
CA TRP A 291 7.78 7.03 11.06
C TRP A 291 7.79 7.18 9.53
N PHE A 292 8.75 7.92 8.96
CA PHE A 292 8.88 8.10 7.51
C PHE A 292 9.69 7.02 6.80
N CYS A 293 10.55 6.26 7.50
CA CYS A 293 11.55 5.37 6.89
C CYS A 293 11.38 3.90 7.25
N ALA A 294 10.85 3.58 8.45
CA ALA A 294 10.63 2.20 8.90
C ALA A 294 9.14 1.85 9.06
N GLY A 295 8.23 2.84 8.93
CA GLY A 295 6.80 2.64 9.11
C GLY A 295 6.37 2.32 10.55
N VAL A 296 7.27 2.49 11.53
CA VAL A 296 7.02 2.10 12.94
C VAL A 296 6.17 3.15 13.63
N CYS A 297 4.96 2.79 14.05
CA CYS A 297 4.03 3.70 14.72
C CYS A 297 4.40 3.94 16.20
N LYS A 298 3.73 4.91 16.85
CA LYS A 298 3.95 5.17 18.29
C LYS A 298 3.60 3.95 19.16
N GLY A 299 2.54 3.22 18.83
CA GLY A 299 2.12 2.01 19.53
C GLY A 299 3.17 0.92 19.50
N GLN A 300 3.66 0.58 18.29
CA GLN A 300 4.80 -0.33 18.09
C GLN A 300 6.05 0.11 18.84
N LEU A 301 6.39 1.40 18.80
CA LEU A 301 7.56 1.92 19.52
C LEU A 301 7.44 1.74 21.04
N ASN A 302 6.24 1.93 21.59
CA ASN A 302 5.96 1.73 23.00
C ASN A 302 6.05 0.26 23.39
N LEU A 303 5.59 -0.66 22.53
CA LEU A 303 5.74 -2.10 22.73
C LEU A 303 7.20 -2.52 22.78
N ILE A 304 8.01 -2.05 21.82
CA ILE A 304 9.46 -2.32 21.79
C ILE A 304 10.11 -1.80 23.07
N ARG A 305 9.88 -0.54 23.43
CA ARG A 305 10.50 0.11 24.61
C ARG A 305 10.17 -0.55 25.94
N LYS A 306 9.04 -1.27 26.04
CA LYS A 306 8.67 -2.01 27.26
C LYS A 306 9.51 -3.28 27.44
N GLU A 307 9.95 -3.91 26.35
CA GLU A 307 10.65 -5.20 26.40
C GLU A 307 12.15 -5.10 26.10
N ASP A 308 12.56 -4.11 25.32
CA ASP A 308 13.92 -3.98 24.82
C ASP A 308 14.26 -2.52 24.52
N ASN A 309 15.55 -2.23 24.40
CA ASN A 309 15.94 -0.96 23.81
C ASN A 309 15.86 -1.07 22.26
N ILE A 310 15.49 0.03 21.59
CA ILE A 310 15.29 0.04 20.13
C ILE A 310 16.56 -0.36 19.37
N TYR A 311 17.73 -0.02 19.91
CA TYR A 311 19.01 -0.35 19.28
C TYR A 311 19.25 -1.86 19.27
N SER A 312 19.13 -2.52 20.42
CA SER A 312 19.22 -3.98 20.59
C SER A 312 18.19 -4.70 19.73
N TYR A 313 16.97 -4.17 19.64
CA TYR A 313 15.93 -4.71 18.77
C TYR A 313 16.39 -4.73 17.30
N ILE A 314 16.81 -3.58 16.77
CA ILE A 314 17.27 -3.44 15.38
C ILE A 314 18.51 -4.31 15.12
N VAL A 315 19.49 -4.28 16.03
CA VAL A 315 20.72 -5.07 15.90
C VAL A 315 20.41 -6.56 15.86
N ARG A 316 19.52 -7.06 16.73
CA ARG A 316 19.09 -8.45 16.74
C ARG A 316 18.41 -8.82 15.41
N SER A 317 17.44 -8.03 14.96
CA SER A 317 16.74 -8.27 13.70
C SER A 317 17.69 -8.33 12.49
N LEU A 318 18.60 -7.35 12.38
CA LEU A 318 19.56 -7.32 11.28
C LEU A 318 20.60 -8.46 11.35
N ASN A 319 21.04 -8.83 12.56
CA ASN A 319 21.96 -9.96 12.73
C ASN A 319 21.33 -11.27 12.26
N TYR A 320 20.08 -11.55 12.66
CA TYR A 320 19.38 -12.75 12.22
C TYR A 320 19.24 -12.82 10.70
N VAL A 321 18.92 -11.70 10.05
CA VAL A 321 18.86 -11.65 8.57
C VAL A 321 20.22 -11.94 7.96
N ALA A 322 21.29 -11.36 8.51
CA ALA A 322 22.63 -11.54 7.98
C ALA A 322 23.20 -12.95 8.18
N THR A 323 22.81 -13.66 9.25
CA THR A 323 23.36 -15.00 9.57
C THR A 323 22.48 -16.15 9.09
N GLU A 324 21.16 -15.98 9.10
CA GLU A 324 20.21 -17.08 8.85
C GLU A 324 19.53 -17.01 7.46
N SER A 325 19.63 -15.86 6.77
CA SER A 325 18.92 -15.62 5.52
C SER A 325 19.87 -15.23 4.39
N HIS A 326 19.86 -15.98 3.29
CA HIS A 326 20.78 -15.72 2.19
C HIS A 326 20.23 -14.60 1.30
N LEU A 327 20.87 -13.42 1.33
CA LEU A 327 20.42 -12.23 0.61
C LEU A 327 20.39 -12.43 -0.90
N ARG A 328 21.34 -13.22 -1.43
CA ARG A 328 21.41 -13.51 -2.86
C ARG A 328 20.24 -14.39 -3.29
N ASP A 329 20.04 -15.51 -2.59
CA ASP A 329 19.27 -16.64 -3.13
C ASP A 329 17.88 -16.81 -2.53
N SER A 330 17.62 -16.32 -1.31
CA SER A 330 16.34 -16.58 -0.63
C SER A 330 15.62 -15.33 -0.10
N ASN A 331 16.34 -14.27 0.25
CA ASN A 331 15.78 -13.10 0.91
C ASN A 331 15.57 -11.90 -0.04
N TYR A 332 14.47 -11.94 -0.79
CA TYR A 332 14.13 -10.89 -1.74
C TYR A 332 13.78 -9.55 -1.07
N PHE A 333 13.35 -9.54 0.20
CA PHE A 333 12.95 -8.33 0.92
C PHE A 333 14.13 -7.36 1.04
N TYR A 334 15.19 -7.84 1.69
CA TYR A 334 16.39 -7.04 1.90
C TYR A 334 17.18 -6.85 0.61
N ARG A 335 17.21 -7.86 -0.28
CA ARG A 335 17.84 -7.71 -1.59
C ARG A 335 17.23 -6.56 -2.38
N CYS A 336 15.90 -6.48 -2.45
CA CYS A 336 15.22 -5.39 -3.15
C CYS A 336 15.50 -4.05 -2.48
N CYS A 337 15.52 -3.97 -1.16
CA CYS A 337 15.85 -2.74 -0.45
C CYS A 337 17.26 -2.24 -0.72
N LEU A 338 18.23 -3.15 -0.82
CA LEU A 338 19.64 -2.82 -1.04
C LEU A 338 19.96 -2.54 -2.51
N THR A 339 19.38 -3.30 -3.43
CA THR A 339 19.72 -3.23 -4.87
C THR A 339 18.71 -2.43 -5.70
N GLY A 340 17.51 -2.20 -5.16
CA GLY A 340 16.40 -1.55 -5.86
C GLY A 340 15.67 -2.42 -6.89
N ARG A 341 16.01 -3.71 -6.99
CA ARG A 341 15.42 -4.68 -7.93
C ARG A 341 15.38 -6.08 -7.34
N PHE A 342 14.53 -6.94 -7.88
CA PHE A 342 14.52 -8.37 -7.56
C PHE A 342 15.53 -9.15 -8.40
N ALA A 343 15.78 -10.41 -8.05
CA ALA A 343 16.47 -11.37 -8.91
C ALA A 343 15.45 -12.41 -9.38
N ARG A 344 15.59 -12.92 -10.61
CA ARG A 344 14.68 -13.94 -11.17
C ARG A 344 14.50 -15.16 -10.26
N HIS A 345 15.58 -15.60 -9.62
CA HIS A 345 15.57 -16.71 -8.67
C HIS A 345 15.25 -16.31 -7.21
N CYS A 346 15.13 -15.01 -6.92
CA CYS A 346 14.89 -14.47 -5.58
C CYS A 346 13.95 -13.25 -5.67
N CYS A 347 12.66 -13.56 -5.80
CA CYS A 347 11.56 -12.61 -5.95
C CYS A 347 10.29 -13.12 -5.22
N PRO A 348 9.28 -12.26 -5.01
CA PRO A 348 7.95 -12.68 -4.56
C PRO A 348 7.29 -13.66 -5.54
N ARG A 349 6.45 -14.59 -5.04
CA ARG A 349 5.83 -15.65 -5.88
C ARG A 349 5.07 -15.12 -7.08
N PHE A 350 4.39 -13.98 -6.98
CA PHE A 350 3.66 -13.42 -8.14
C PHE A 350 4.58 -13.00 -9.31
N LEU A 351 5.90 -12.88 -9.09
CA LEU A 351 6.92 -12.60 -10.10
C LEU A 351 7.71 -13.85 -10.51
N GLU A 352 7.38 -15.03 -9.98
CA GLU A 352 7.89 -16.30 -10.50
C GLU A 352 7.04 -16.70 -11.71
N GLU A 353 7.66 -17.03 -12.84
CA GLU A 353 6.95 -17.28 -14.10
C GLU A 353 5.84 -18.37 -14.01
N PRO A 354 6.06 -19.52 -13.33
CA PRO A 354 5.00 -20.52 -13.18
C PRO A 354 3.82 -20.00 -12.36
N CYS A 355 4.11 -19.27 -11.28
CA CYS A 355 3.12 -18.68 -10.40
C CYS A 355 2.36 -17.53 -11.09
N PHE A 356 3.05 -16.73 -11.90
CA PHE A 356 2.46 -15.69 -12.73
C PHE A 356 1.41 -16.28 -13.68
N ASN A 357 1.75 -17.36 -14.39
CA ASN A 357 0.83 -18.01 -15.31
C ASN A 357 -0.39 -18.58 -14.59
N LYS A 358 -0.19 -19.17 -13.40
CA LYS A 358 -1.31 -19.62 -12.55
C LYS A 358 -2.19 -18.45 -12.12
N LEU A 359 -1.60 -17.37 -11.60
CA LEU A 359 -2.32 -16.17 -11.17
C LEU A 359 -3.11 -15.53 -12.30
N LYS A 360 -2.56 -15.52 -13.52
CA LYS A 360 -3.26 -14.98 -14.69
C LYS A 360 -4.56 -15.72 -14.98
N VAL A 361 -4.60 -17.04 -14.76
CA VAL A 361 -5.82 -17.86 -14.87
C VAL A 361 -6.77 -17.58 -13.72
N GLU A 362 -6.29 -17.61 -12.47
CA GLU A 362 -7.13 -17.38 -11.28
C GLU A 362 -7.79 -16.00 -11.28
N LEU A 363 -7.02 -14.96 -11.60
CA LEU A 363 -7.50 -13.57 -11.65
C LEU A 363 -8.48 -13.27 -12.80
N ALA A 364 -8.57 -14.17 -13.79
CA ALA A 364 -9.60 -14.09 -14.82
C ALA A 364 -11.01 -14.28 -14.23
N SER A 365 -11.13 -15.05 -13.14
CA SER A 365 -12.33 -15.07 -12.31
C SER A 365 -12.43 -13.77 -11.52
N GLN A 366 -13.36 -12.89 -11.90
CA GLN A 366 -13.47 -11.56 -11.27
C GLN A 366 -13.79 -11.61 -9.77
N GLU A 367 -14.31 -12.74 -9.28
CA GLU A 367 -14.78 -12.92 -7.90
C GLU A 367 -13.69 -13.36 -6.91
N CYS A 368 -12.52 -13.80 -7.39
CA CYS A 368 -11.47 -14.34 -6.53
C CYS A 368 -10.72 -13.28 -5.72
N LEU A 369 -10.67 -12.03 -6.20
CA LEU A 369 -9.97 -10.91 -5.54
C LEU A 369 -10.83 -9.65 -5.51
N LEU A 370 -11.26 -9.29 -4.30
CA LEU A 370 -11.99 -8.07 -4.00
C LEU A 370 -11.04 -7.04 -3.38
N ILE A 371 -10.82 -5.94 -4.09
CA ILE A 371 -10.03 -4.80 -3.61
C ILE A 371 -10.99 -3.78 -3.00
N ARG A 372 -10.73 -3.33 -1.78
CA ARG A 372 -11.61 -2.44 -1.01
C ARG A 372 -10.81 -1.30 -0.39
N THR A 373 -11.39 -0.10 -0.42
CA THR A 373 -10.84 1.07 0.25
C THR A 373 -11.73 1.39 1.45
N GLY A 374 -11.17 1.35 2.65
CA GLY A 374 -11.93 1.53 3.88
C GLY A 374 -11.20 1.05 5.13
N SER A 375 -11.87 1.12 6.28
CA SER A 375 -11.31 0.58 7.53
C SER A 375 -11.43 -0.94 7.56
N PHE A 376 -10.44 -1.59 8.19
CA PHE A 376 -10.36 -3.04 8.29
C PHE A 376 -11.59 -3.62 9.00
N VAL A 377 -11.98 -3.04 10.13
CA VAL A 377 -13.14 -3.49 10.92
C VAL A 377 -14.47 -3.30 10.17
N SER A 378 -14.60 -2.23 9.38
CA SER A 378 -15.81 -2.03 8.55
C SER A 378 -15.96 -3.13 7.50
N GLU A 379 -14.87 -3.51 6.81
CA GLU A 379 -14.91 -4.60 5.83
C GLU A 379 -15.07 -5.98 6.49
N LEU A 380 -14.47 -6.18 7.66
CA LEU A 380 -14.64 -7.39 8.47
C LEU A 380 -16.11 -7.62 8.84
N LYS A 381 -16.87 -6.57 9.15
CA LYS A 381 -18.29 -6.67 9.53
C LYS A 381 -19.23 -7.02 8.36
N LYS A 382 -18.75 -7.07 7.11
CA LYS A 382 -19.62 -7.27 5.93
C LYS A 382 -19.94 -8.72 5.60
N ARG A 383 -19.16 -9.70 6.09
CA ARG A 383 -19.33 -11.12 5.77
C ARG A 383 -18.61 -12.03 6.76
N LEU A 384 -18.85 -13.33 6.63
CA LEU A 384 -18.13 -14.36 7.38
C LEU A 384 -16.85 -14.79 6.66
N TYR A 385 -15.74 -14.76 7.38
CA TYR A 385 -14.42 -15.13 6.90
C TYR A 385 -13.96 -16.44 7.56
N SER A 386 -13.26 -17.28 6.80
CA SER A 386 -12.58 -18.45 7.36
C SER A 386 -11.15 -18.11 7.80
N LYS A 387 -10.52 -17.11 7.16
CA LYS A 387 -9.16 -16.66 7.51
C LYS A 387 -9.10 -15.14 7.57
N VAL A 388 -8.42 -14.59 8.58
CA VAL A 388 -8.20 -13.14 8.70
C VAL A 388 -6.74 -12.86 9.03
N ILE A 389 -6.09 -12.05 8.21
CA ILE A 389 -4.70 -11.66 8.36
C ILE A 389 -4.67 -10.24 8.87
N LEU A 390 -4.36 -10.09 10.15
CA LEU A 390 -4.30 -8.79 10.82
C LEU A 390 -2.95 -8.11 10.56
N MET A 391 -1.92 -8.81 10.11
CA MET A 391 -0.57 -8.23 10.03
C MET A 391 -0.14 -7.63 11.40
N ASP A 392 0.63 -6.54 11.39
CA ASP A 392 1.08 -5.81 12.57
C ASP A 392 0.21 -4.61 12.94
N HIS A 393 -0.93 -4.38 12.26
CA HIS A 393 -1.76 -3.19 12.49
C HIS A 393 -2.35 -3.15 13.90
N VAL A 394 -2.51 -4.30 14.56
CA VAL A 394 -3.04 -4.37 15.94
C VAL A 394 -2.10 -3.67 16.92
N ASP A 395 -0.79 -3.61 16.64
CA ASP A 395 0.17 -2.85 17.45
C ASP A 395 -0.08 -1.33 17.40
N TRP A 396 -0.90 -0.86 16.46
CA TRP A 396 -1.21 0.55 16.23
C TRP A 396 -2.49 0.99 16.93
N LEU A 397 -3.32 0.03 17.34
CA LEU A 397 -4.64 0.27 17.91
C LEU A 397 -4.57 0.67 19.37
N GLU A 398 -5.53 1.48 19.79
CA GLU A 398 -5.77 1.75 21.21
C GLU A 398 -6.66 0.66 21.82
N GLN A 399 -6.71 0.58 23.15
CA GLN A 399 -7.41 -0.49 23.87
C GLN A 399 -8.88 -0.64 23.46
N HIS A 400 -9.59 0.48 23.27
CA HIS A 400 -10.97 0.49 22.79
C HIS A 400 -11.11 -0.17 21.40
N ASP A 401 -10.20 0.16 20.47
CA ASP A 401 -10.26 -0.35 19.10
C ASP A 401 -9.88 -1.83 19.03
N ILE A 402 -9.00 -2.28 19.93
CA ILE A 402 -8.65 -3.69 20.11
C ILE A 402 -9.88 -4.49 20.56
N GLU A 403 -10.66 -3.96 21.50
CA GLU A 403 -11.91 -4.58 21.96
C GLU A 403 -12.97 -4.61 20.86
N GLU A 404 -13.11 -3.53 20.08
CA GLU A 404 -13.99 -3.50 18.93
C GLU A 404 -13.58 -4.55 17.87
N LEU A 405 -12.29 -4.62 17.56
CA LEU A 405 -11.73 -5.61 16.63
C LEU A 405 -11.98 -7.04 17.13
N ALA A 406 -11.69 -7.32 18.41
CA ALA A 406 -11.91 -8.65 19.01
C ALA A 406 -13.38 -9.07 18.93
N ASN A 407 -14.31 -8.16 19.25
CA ASN A 407 -15.75 -8.38 19.13
C ASN A 407 -16.19 -8.61 17.67
N ALA A 408 -15.63 -7.86 16.72
CA ALA A 408 -15.91 -8.04 15.31
C ALA A 408 -15.40 -9.39 14.80
N LEU A 409 -14.18 -9.80 15.20
CA LEU A 409 -13.58 -11.09 14.86
C LEU A 409 -14.40 -12.26 15.40
N GLN A 410 -14.88 -12.19 16.65
CA GLN A 410 -15.74 -13.22 17.24
C GLN A 410 -16.99 -13.50 16.39
N LYS A 411 -17.61 -12.44 15.86
CA LYS A 411 -18.86 -12.50 15.09
C LYS A 411 -18.66 -12.85 13.62
N HIS A 412 -17.52 -12.47 13.04
CA HIS A 412 -17.29 -12.53 11.59
C HIS A 412 -16.24 -13.55 11.17
N VAL A 413 -15.59 -14.23 12.11
CA VAL A 413 -14.73 -15.39 11.82
C VAL A 413 -15.50 -16.66 12.12
N LYS A 414 -15.60 -17.55 11.13
CA LYS A 414 -16.25 -18.86 11.27
C LYS A 414 -15.57 -19.69 12.36
N VAL A 415 -16.31 -20.58 13.02
CA VAL A 415 -15.74 -21.62 13.88
C VAL A 415 -14.70 -22.43 13.11
N GLY A 416 -13.57 -22.73 13.74
CA GLY A 416 -12.41 -23.37 13.10
C GLY A 416 -11.60 -22.42 12.21
N GLY A 417 -12.12 -21.22 11.96
CA GLY A 417 -11.42 -20.17 11.24
C GLY A 417 -10.18 -19.68 11.97
N ARG A 418 -9.22 -19.15 11.22
CA ARG A 418 -7.90 -18.75 11.73
C ARG A 418 -7.67 -17.26 11.58
N ILE A 419 -7.17 -16.63 12.63
CA ILE A 419 -6.62 -15.27 12.56
C ILE A 419 -5.11 -15.34 12.74
N ILE A 420 -4.34 -14.56 11.98
CA ILE A 420 -2.89 -14.45 12.18
C ILE A 420 -2.47 -13.00 12.32
N TRP A 421 -1.43 -12.76 13.11
CA TRP A 421 -0.84 -11.45 13.30
C TRP A 421 0.62 -11.55 13.73
N ARG A 422 1.38 -10.50 13.45
CA ARG A 422 2.75 -10.32 13.93
C ARG A 422 2.78 -9.12 14.87
N SER A 423 3.73 -9.11 15.82
CA SER A 423 3.88 -7.99 16.75
C SER A 423 5.33 -7.60 16.95
N ALA A 424 5.56 -6.32 17.20
CA ALA A 424 6.82 -5.77 17.68
C ALA A 424 7.14 -6.14 19.15
N SER A 425 6.17 -6.73 19.88
CA SER A 425 6.34 -7.28 21.23
C SER A 425 6.35 -8.81 21.21
N ARG A 426 7.10 -9.46 22.10
CA ARG A 426 7.10 -10.92 22.27
C ARG A 426 5.85 -11.45 22.97
N LYS A 427 5.16 -10.58 23.71
CA LYS A 427 3.93 -10.87 24.47
C LYS A 427 2.97 -9.67 24.38
N PRO A 428 2.34 -9.42 23.22
CA PRO A 428 1.41 -8.31 23.08
C PRO A 428 0.21 -8.49 24.01
N HIS A 429 -0.16 -7.41 24.71
CA HIS A 429 -1.26 -7.39 25.69
C HIS A 429 -2.62 -7.76 25.08
N TYR A 430 -2.83 -7.47 23.81
CA TYR A 430 -4.09 -7.71 23.11
C TYR A 430 -4.35 -9.18 22.75
N SER A 431 -3.37 -10.08 22.89
CA SER A 431 -3.60 -11.52 22.73
C SER A 431 -4.71 -12.02 23.67
N GLN A 432 -4.79 -11.46 24.88
CA GLN A 432 -5.83 -11.80 25.86
C GLN A 432 -7.23 -11.36 25.40
N ALA A 433 -7.33 -10.28 24.61
CA ALA A 433 -8.61 -9.85 24.07
C ALA A 433 -9.13 -10.87 23.05
N PHE A 434 -8.26 -11.46 22.24
CA PHE A 434 -8.63 -12.52 21.31
C PHE A 434 -8.98 -13.83 22.03
N GLU A 435 -8.27 -14.18 23.12
CA GLU A 435 -8.65 -15.32 23.97
C GLU A 435 -10.05 -15.15 24.56
N LYS A 436 -10.36 -13.96 25.12
CA LYS A 436 -11.70 -13.62 25.63
C LYS A 436 -12.78 -13.63 24.55
N ALA A 437 -12.41 -13.29 23.31
CA ALA A 437 -13.28 -13.37 22.14
C ALA A 437 -13.49 -14.82 21.62
N GLY A 438 -12.96 -15.83 22.33
CA GLY A 438 -13.17 -17.24 22.01
C GLY A 438 -12.24 -17.78 20.93
N PHE A 439 -11.01 -17.27 20.87
CA PHE A 439 -9.93 -17.83 20.05
C PHE A 439 -8.93 -18.57 20.91
N LYS A 440 -8.53 -19.77 20.48
CA LYS A 440 -7.34 -20.44 21.02
C LYS A 440 -6.10 -19.77 20.44
N VAL A 441 -5.42 -18.96 21.23
CA VAL A 441 -4.21 -18.23 20.80
C VAL A 441 -2.96 -19.08 20.99
N ILE A 442 -2.18 -19.21 19.92
CA ILE A 442 -0.95 -19.99 19.88
C ILE A 442 0.15 -19.09 19.33
N ARG A 443 1.26 -18.96 20.08
CA ARG A 443 2.46 -18.29 19.60
C ARG A 443 3.26 -19.25 18.73
N ILE A 444 3.35 -18.96 17.43
CA ILE A 444 4.05 -19.79 16.46
C ILE A 444 5.57 -19.63 16.59
N ARG A 445 6.06 -18.38 16.66
CA ARG A 445 7.48 -18.07 16.87
C ARG A 445 7.66 -16.79 17.69
N SER A 446 8.87 -16.63 18.23
CA SER A 446 9.34 -15.46 18.99
C SER A 446 10.77 -15.14 18.55
N SER A 447 11.17 -13.87 18.62
CA SER A 447 12.51 -13.40 18.24
C SER A 447 13.63 -13.84 19.22
N GLU A 448 13.37 -14.85 20.04
CA GLU A 448 14.40 -15.63 20.74
C GLU A 448 15.18 -16.50 19.76
N THR A 449 14.55 -16.85 18.64
CA THR A 449 15.14 -17.55 17.50
C THR A 449 14.85 -16.79 16.20
N TYR A 450 15.41 -17.28 15.10
CA TYR A 450 15.13 -16.76 13.77
C TYR A 450 13.64 -16.88 13.44
N MET A 451 13.03 -15.72 13.16
CA MET A 451 11.59 -15.63 12.88
C MET A 451 11.26 -16.05 11.46
N ASP A 452 11.75 -15.29 10.47
CA ASP A 452 11.48 -15.45 9.04
C ASP A 452 12.45 -14.59 8.22
N ARG A 453 12.30 -14.57 6.90
CA ARG A 453 13.16 -13.77 6.00
C ARG A 453 13.09 -12.27 6.25
N VAL A 454 12.03 -11.78 6.89
CA VAL A 454 11.92 -10.38 7.27
C VAL A 454 12.58 -10.12 8.63
N SER A 455 12.33 -10.94 9.64
CA SER A 455 12.89 -10.85 10.99
C SER A 455 12.72 -9.48 11.69
N MET A 456 11.76 -8.66 11.24
CA MET A 456 11.48 -7.33 11.80
C MET A 456 10.47 -7.36 12.96
N TYR A 457 9.79 -8.48 13.18
CA TYR A 457 8.81 -8.66 14.24
C TYR A 457 9.39 -9.49 15.40
N ALA A 458 8.90 -9.23 16.61
CA ALA A 458 9.29 -9.94 17.82
C ALA A 458 8.54 -11.26 17.99
N SER A 459 7.37 -11.41 17.36
CA SER A 459 6.52 -12.59 17.52
C SER A 459 5.55 -12.77 16.35
N PHE A 460 5.09 -14.01 16.18
CA PHE A 460 4.07 -14.42 15.22
C PHE A 460 3.06 -15.33 15.90
N TYR A 461 1.78 -15.07 15.70
CA TYR A 461 0.68 -15.73 16.39
C TYR A 461 -0.40 -16.21 15.44
N VAL A 462 -1.11 -17.26 15.87
CA VAL A 462 -2.38 -17.70 15.30
C VAL A 462 -3.44 -17.79 16.39
N GLY A 463 -4.66 -17.36 16.08
CA GLY A 463 -5.86 -17.59 16.88
C GLY A 463 -6.82 -18.50 16.12
N ILE A 464 -7.24 -19.61 16.72
CA ILE A 464 -8.21 -20.54 16.11
C ILE A 464 -9.56 -20.37 16.79
N ARG A 465 -10.60 -19.97 16.04
CA ARG A 465 -11.94 -19.77 16.59
C ARG A 465 -12.48 -21.09 17.12
N GLN A 466 -12.80 -21.14 18.41
CA GLN A 466 -13.40 -22.31 19.06
C GLN A 466 -14.93 -22.25 18.96
N ASP A 467 -15.56 -23.42 18.99
CA ASP A 467 -17.00 -23.52 19.29
C ASP A 467 -17.22 -22.93 20.70
N SER A 468 -18.16 -22.00 20.80
CA SER A 468 -18.45 -21.24 22.02
C SER A 468 -19.42 -21.99 22.92
#